data_AF-A0A927TIP7-F1
#
_entry.id   AF-A0A927TIP7-F1
#
_cell.length_a   1.000
_cell.length_b   1.000
_cell.length_c   1.000
_cell.angle_alpha   90.00
_cell.angle_beta   90.00
_cell.angle_gamma   90.00
#
_symmetry.space_group_name_H-M   'P 1'
#
loop_
_entity.id
_entity.type
_entity.pdbx_description
1 polymer ?
#
loop_
_entity_poly.entity_id
_entity_poly.type
_entity_poly.pdbx_seq_one_letter_code
_entity_poly.pdbx_strand_id
1 'polypeptide(L)'
;MVYVYSGSVTRTEGEAAIETEAGLVITIVANSDEVDITSLSANSLSDTQMTKLIKCGMDETFCFTEADLNKVRSDREAEKLKAQQALLAQKEAENQARAEAEKQAEEAKRAEEAKKAEEAKKQENSQKDTTSSESAATGGTSIESNTEDNTQPPASEEQPAPEPEPVIPEDTSLYCTIEIRCDTILDNMGNLTEGKEGYVPESGTILGTSAVAFTEGETVFDVLQRVCDSTGIQLEYSWTPMYDSYYIEGINHLYEFDCGNESGWMYKVNGWFPNYGCSSYDLQDGDTIVWCYTCNGLGADVGGGNF
;
A
#
# COMPACT_ATOMS: atom_id res chain seq x y z
N MET A 1 -18.33 29.42 -19.09
CA MET A 1 -16.99 29.90 -18.73
C MET A 1 -16.25 30.20 -20.03
N VAL A 2 -15.75 31.42 -20.23
CA VAL A 2 -14.99 31.84 -21.42
C VAL A 2 -13.65 32.37 -20.93
N TYR A 3 -12.56 31.81 -21.46
CA TYR A 3 -11.19 32.16 -21.09
C TYR A 3 -10.62 33.14 -22.12
N VAL A 4 -10.18 34.31 -21.69
CA VAL A 4 -9.58 35.32 -22.57
C VAL A 4 -8.06 35.23 -22.43
N TYR A 5 -7.43 34.46 -23.30
CA TYR A 5 -5.97 34.27 -23.27
C TYR A 5 -5.21 35.45 -23.91
N SER A 6 -5.80 36.09 -24.91
CA SER A 6 -5.24 37.22 -25.69
C SER A 6 -6.36 38.11 -26.24
N GLY A 7 -6.09 39.41 -26.46
CA GLY A 7 -7.07 40.36 -27.01
C GLY A 7 -8.16 40.78 -26.02
N SER A 8 -9.34 41.15 -26.53
CA SER A 8 -10.56 41.35 -25.72
C SER A 8 -11.73 40.52 -26.26
N VAL A 9 -12.66 40.17 -25.38
CA VAL A 9 -13.93 39.50 -25.72
C VAL A 9 -15.10 40.36 -25.23
N THR A 10 -15.95 40.76 -26.18
CA THR A 10 -17.21 41.47 -25.92
C THR A 10 -18.40 40.51 -25.99
N ARG A 11 -19.17 40.42 -24.90
CA ARG A 11 -20.47 39.72 -24.86
C ARG A 11 -21.60 40.75 -24.82
N THR A 12 -22.53 40.67 -25.76
CA THR A 12 -23.75 41.50 -25.78
C THR A 12 -24.93 40.73 -25.21
N GLU A 13 -25.62 41.30 -24.22
CA GLU A 13 -26.81 40.74 -23.59
C GLU A 13 -27.84 41.87 -23.38
N GLY A 14 -28.87 41.90 -24.23
CA GLY A 14 -29.75 43.06 -24.35
C GLY A 14 -29.02 44.28 -24.93
N GLU A 15 -29.19 45.45 -24.32
CA GLU A 15 -28.45 46.68 -24.67
C GLU A 15 -27.08 46.77 -23.97
N ALA A 16 -26.76 45.86 -23.05
CA ALA A 16 -25.49 45.86 -22.33
C ALA A 16 -24.41 45.09 -23.12
N ALA A 17 -23.22 45.70 -23.23
CA ALA A 17 -22.00 45.05 -23.71
C ALA A 17 -21.02 44.90 -22.55
N ILE A 18 -20.61 43.66 -22.26
CA ILE A 18 -19.59 43.32 -21.27
C ILE A 18 -18.32 43.02 -22.07
N GLU A 19 -17.32 43.89 -21.98
CA GLU A 19 -15.99 43.65 -22.55
C GLU A 19 -15.00 43.21 -21.47
N THR A 20 -14.12 42.26 -21.82
CA THR A 20 -13.09 41.71 -20.93
C THR A 20 -11.79 41.52 -21.69
N GLU A 21 -10.67 41.80 -21.02
CA GLU A 21 -9.31 41.75 -21.59
C GLU A 21 -8.61 40.41 -21.32
N ALA A 22 -7.45 40.21 -21.94
CA ALA A 22 -6.58 39.06 -21.72
C ALA A 22 -6.19 38.88 -20.23
N GLY A 23 -6.13 37.64 -19.78
CA GLY A 23 -5.90 37.31 -18.37
C GLY A 23 -7.16 37.34 -17.51
N LEU A 24 -8.35 37.35 -18.10
CA LEU A 24 -9.64 37.25 -17.41
C LEU A 24 -10.44 36.01 -17.84
N VAL A 25 -11.36 35.58 -16.98
CA VAL A 25 -12.33 34.51 -17.23
C VAL A 25 -13.75 35.01 -16.95
N ILE A 26 -14.63 34.85 -17.94
CA ILE A 26 -16.06 35.13 -17.82
C ILE A 26 -16.80 33.87 -17.34
N THR A 27 -17.37 33.91 -16.14
CA THR A 27 -18.28 32.88 -15.64
C THR A 27 -19.73 33.37 -15.79
N ILE A 28 -20.59 32.51 -16.36
CA ILE A 28 -22.01 32.80 -16.59
C ILE A 28 -22.79 31.81 -15.74
N VAL A 29 -23.63 32.30 -14.83
CA VAL A 29 -24.43 31.46 -13.92
C VAL A 29 -25.77 31.14 -14.59
N ALA A 30 -26.08 29.85 -14.76
CA ALA A 30 -27.33 29.45 -15.40
C ALA A 30 -28.55 29.90 -14.57
N ASN A 31 -29.49 30.60 -15.22
CA ASN A 31 -30.67 31.24 -14.62
C ASN A 31 -30.39 32.47 -13.73
N SER A 32 -29.24 33.15 -13.91
CA SER A 32 -29.00 34.51 -13.42
C SER A 32 -28.56 35.41 -14.58
N ASP A 33 -28.87 36.70 -14.51
CA ASP A 33 -28.28 37.74 -15.38
C ASP A 33 -26.88 38.16 -14.90
N GLU A 34 -26.40 37.58 -13.80
CA GLU A 34 -25.08 37.84 -13.22
C GLU A 34 -23.94 37.19 -14.02
N VAL A 35 -22.93 38.00 -14.29
CA VAL A 35 -21.67 37.59 -14.94
C VAL A 35 -20.54 37.87 -13.96
N ASP A 36 -19.83 36.81 -13.58
CA ASP A 36 -18.63 36.90 -12.73
C ASP A 36 -17.38 36.98 -13.62
N ILE A 37 -16.44 37.84 -13.25
CA ILE A 37 -15.22 38.12 -14.01
C ILE A 37 -14.03 37.99 -13.06
N THR A 38 -13.25 36.93 -13.23
CA THR A 38 -12.12 36.58 -12.37
C THR A 38 -10.80 36.61 -13.14
N SER A 39 -9.69 36.83 -12.43
CA SER A 39 -8.35 36.74 -13.01
C SER A 39 -8.02 35.30 -13.39
N LEU A 40 -7.60 35.08 -14.64
CA LEU A 40 -7.18 33.78 -15.16
C LEU A 40 -5.85 33.36 -14.52
N SER A 41 -5.92 32.40 -13.60
CA SER A 41 -4.76 31.75 -13.00
C SER A 41 -4.47 30.43 -13.71
N ALA A 42 -3.18 30.12 -13.94
CA ALA A 42 -2.75 28.80 -14.41
C ALA A 42 -3.30 27.67 -13.53
N ASN A 43 -3.39 27.88 -12.20
CA ASN A 43 -3.95 26.91 -11.24
C ASN A 43 -5.45 26.61 -11.47
N SER A 44 -6.19 27.43 -12.23
CA SER A 44 -7.61 27.17 -12.58
C SER A 44 -7.81 26.31 -13.83
N LEU A 45 -6.75 26.04 -14.60
CA LEU A 45 -6.83 25.26 -15.84
C LEU A 45 -6.85 23.75 -15.55
N SER A 46 -7.73 23.00 -16.21
CA SER A 46 -7.62 21.53 -16.24
C SER A 46 -6.40 21.08 -17.06
N ASP A 47 -5.89 19.89 -16.80
CA ASP A 47 -4.66 19.41 -17.45
C ASP A 47 -4.84 19.25 -18.97
N THR A 48 -6.05 18.91 -19.41
CA THR A 48 -6.50 18.93 -20.82
C THR A 48 -6.47 20.32 -21.45
N GLN A 49 -6.75 21.40 -20.70
CA GLN A 49 -6.57 22.77 -21.19
C GLN A 49 -5.08 23.09 -21.33
N MET A 50 -4.27 22.77 -20.32
CA MET A 50 -2.82 22.99 -20.36
C MET A 50 -2.15 22.24 -21.52
N THR A 51 -2.51 20.97 -21.76
CA THR A 51 -1.98 20.17 -22.89
C THR A 51 -2.32 20.82 -24.23
N LYS A 52 -3.53 21.38 -24.37
CA LYS A 52 -3.93 22.08 -25.60
C LYS A 52 -3.21 23.40 -25.78
N LEU A 53 -3.02 24.18 -24.71
CA LEU A 53 -2.27 25.44 -24.74
C LEU A 53 -0.83 25.20 -25.17
N ILE A 54 -0.12 24.25 -24.54
CA ILE A 54 1.26 23.88 -24.89
C ILE A 54 1.34 23.36 -26.34
N LYS A 55 0.47 22.41 -26.73
CA LYS A 55 0.41 21.87 -28.12
C LYS A 55 0.06 22.93 -29.17
N CYS A 56 -0.52 24.08 -28.80
CA CYS A 56 -0.81 25.19 -29.73
C CYS A 56 0.39 26.12 -30.00
N GLY A 57 1.48 26.02 -29.25
CA GLY A 57 2.64 26.91 -29.36
C GLY A 57 2.36 28.27 -28.72
N MET A 58 2.65 28.38 -27.43
CA MET A 58 2.41 29.61 -26.66
C MET A 58 3.45 30.69 -27.01
N ASP A 59 2.97 31.94 -27.14
CA ASP A 59 3.79 33.13 -27.42
C ASP A 59 3.54 34.25 -26.39
N GLU A 60 4.16 35.42 -26.61
CA GLU A 60 4.05 36.59 -25.72
C GLU A 60 2.63 37.18 -25.64
N THR A 61 1.65 36.69 -26.40
CA THR A 61 0.24 37.14 -26.32
C THR A 61 -0.57 36.42 -25.24
N PHE A 62 -0.04 35.34 -24.65
CA PHE A 62 -0.69 34.58 -23.58
C PHE A 62 -0.40 35.18 -22.20
N CYS A 63 -1.42 35.18 -21.33
CA CYS A 63 -1.33 35.66 -19.95
C CYS A 63 -0.48 34.82 -18.96
N PHE A 64 0.19 33.77 -19.43
CA PHE A 64 1.11 32.91 -18.66
C PHE A 64 2.04 32.17 -19.63
N THR A 65 3.20 31.69 -19.16
CA THR A 65 4.19 30.96 -19.97
C THR A 65 4.02 29.44 -19.90
N GLU A 66 4.66 28.72 -20.80
CA GLU A 66 4.78 27.25 -20.72
C GLU A 66 5.40 26.79 -19.38
N ALA A 67 6.41 27.54 -18.88
CA ALA A 67 7.03 27.25 -17.59
C ALA A 67 6.06 27.40 -16.40
N ASP A 68 5.11 28.35 -16.46
CA ASP A 68 4.08 28.51 -15.44
C ASP A 68 3.09 27.33 -15.45
N LEU A 69 2.71 26.83 -16.63
CA LEU A 69 1.84 25.65 -16.76
C LEU A 69 2.52 24.38 -16.26
N ASN A 70 3.77 24.15 -16.68
CA ASN A 70 4.54 22.96 -16.28
C ASN A 70 4.85 23.01 -14.77
N LYS A 71 5.03 24.20 -14.18
CA LYS A 71 5.10 24.35 -12.72
C LYS A 71 3.79 23.94 -12.04
N VAL A 72 2.63 24.41 -12.52
CA VAL A 72 1.32 24.05 -11.96
C VAL A 72 1.07 22.53 -12.03
N ARG A 73 1.54 21.86 -13.10
CA ARG A 73 1.50 20.39 -13.21
C ARG A 73 2.38 19.71 -12.17
N SER A 74 3.65 20.10 -12.09
CA SER A 74 4.61 19.54 -11.14
C SER A 74 4.16 19.75 -9.68
N ASP A 75 3.59 20.92 -9.35
CA ASP A 75 2.99 21.21 -8.04
C ASP A 75 1.83 20.22 -7.75
N ARG A 76 0.92 20.00 -8.71
CA ARG A 76 -0.22 19.07 -8.58
C ARG A 76 0.21 17.61 -8.47
N GLU A 77 1.22 17.18 -9.22
CA GLU A 77 1.77 15.81 -9.12
C GLU A 77 2.40 15.59 -7.74
N ALA A 78 3.14 16.56 -7.22
CA ALA A 78 3.70 16.49 -5.87
C ALA A 78 2.60 16.48 -4.78
N GLU A 79 1.52 17.25 -4.95
CA GLU A 79 0.36 17.21 -4.05
C GLU A 79 -0.39 15.86 -4.13
N LYS A 80 -0.58 15.30 -5.33
CA LYS A 80 -1.19 13.96 -5.53
C LYS A 80 -0.36 12.87 -4.85
N LEU A 81 0.95 12.84 -5.09
CA LEU A 81 1.86 11.85 -4.49
C LEU A 81 1.84 11.95 -2.97
N LYS A 82 1.91 13.16 -2.42
CA LYS A 82 1.82 13.40 -0.98
C LYS A 82 0.48 12.96 -0.40
N ALA A 83 -0.62 13.12 -1.13
CA ALA A 83 -1.94 12.64 -0.72
C ALA A 83 -2.03 11.10 -0.75
N GLN A 84 -1.48 10.44 -1.77
CA GLN A 84 -1.38 8.97 -1.84
C GLN A 84 -0.56 8.41 -0.67
N GLN A 85 0.62 8.98 -0.40
CA GLN A 85 1.48 8.59 0.72
C GLN A 85 0.81 8.81 2.08
N ALA A 86 0.11 9.93 2.27
CA ALA A 86 -0.63 10.20 3.51
C ALA A 86 -1.80 9.23 3.72
N LEU A 87 -2.53 8.88 2.65
CA LEU A 87 -3.63 7.92 2.69
C LEU A 87 -3.13 6.49 2.96
N LEU A 88 -2.02 6.07 2.35
CA LEU A 88 -1.38 4.78 2.61
C LEU A 88 -0.87 4.70 4.05
N ALA A 89 -0.18 5.73 4.55
CA ALA A 89 0.26 5.79 5.94
C ALA A 89 -0.92 5.77 6.95
N GLN A 90 -2.04 6.39 6.60
CA GLN A 90 -3.28 6.28 7.39
C GLN A 90 -3.83 4.85 7.40
N LYS A 91 -3.80 4.15 6.25
CA LYS A 91 -4.27 2.76 6.12
C LYS A 91 -3.39 1.76 6.86
N GLU A 92 -2.07 1.93 6.82
CA GLU A 92 -1.15 1.09 7.57
C GLU A 92 -1.31 1.29 9.09
N ALA A 93 -1.48 2.53 9.57
CA ALA A 93 -1.79 2.80 10.97
C ALA A 93 -3.16 2.23 11.42
N GLU A 94 -4.18 2.24 10.54
CA GLU A 94 -5.49 1.60 10.77
C GLU A 94 -5.36 0.06 10.85
N ASN A 95 -4.50 -0.53 10.02
CA ASN A 95 -4.21 -1.97 10.03
C ASN A 95 -3.45 -2.38 11.31
N GLN A 96 -2.42 -1.62 11.70
CA GLN A 96 -1.66 -1.85 12.94
C GLN A 96 -2.57 -1.77 14.18
N ALA A 97 -3.36 -0.71 14.32
CA ALA A 97 -4.28 -0.54 15.45
C ALA A 97 -5.35 -1.65 15.52
N ARG A 98 -5.75 -2.23 14.37
CA ARG A 98 -6.64 -3.40 14.32
C ARG A 98 -5.91 -4.66 14.82
N ALA A 99 -4.69 -4.92 14.34
CA ALA A 99 -3.90 -6.08 14.77
C ALA A 99 -3.56 -6.06 16.27
N GLU A 100 -3.22 -4.88 16.82
CA GLU A 100 -3.04 -4.71 18.27
C GLU A 100 -4.31 -5.03 19.06
N ALA A 101 -5.47 -4.55 18.61
CA ALA A 101 -6.75 -4.79 19.27
C ALA A 101 -7.17 -6.28 19.21
N GLU A 102 -6.92 -6.95 18.09
CA GLU A 102 -7.16 -8.39 17.92
C GLU A 102 -6.26 -9.22 18.85
N LYS A 103 -4.96 -8.91 18.92
CA LYS A 103 -4.01 -9.53 19.86
C LYS A 103 -4.44 -9.35 21.32
N GLN A 104 -4.79 -8.13 21.73
CA GLN A 104 -5.27 -7.85 23.09
C GLN A 104 -6.57 -8.61 23.42
N ALA A 105 -7.46 -8.78 22.44
CA ALA A 105 -8.69 -9.56 22.62
C ALA A 105 -8.42 -11.06 22.81
N GLU A 106 -7.45 -11.64 22.08
CA GLU A 106 -7.05 -13.04 22.26
C GLU A 106 -6.34 -13.25 23.60
N GLU A 107 -5.41 -12.37 23.99
CA GLU A 107 -4.74 -12.42 25.30
C GLU A 107 -5.75 -12.33 26.46
N ALA A 108 -6.73 -11.43 26.38
CA ALA A 108 -7.79 -11.29 27.38
C ALA A 108 -8.66 -12.55 27.48
N LYS A 109 -9.06 -13.14 26.35
CA LYS A 109 -9.81 -14.41 26.30
C LYS A 109 -9.01 -15.55 26.92
N ARG A 110 -7.73 -15.68 26.58
CA ARG A 110 -6.82 -16.73 27.08
C ARG A 110 -6.61 -16.60 28.60
N ALA A 111 -6.57 -15.38 29.13
CA ALA A 111 -6.53 -15.11 30.56
C ALA A 111 -7.85 -15.45 31.29
N GLU A 112 -9.01 -15.30 30.64
CA GLU A 112 -10.30 -15.73 31.20
C GLU A 112 -10.43 -17.27 31.24
N GLU A 113 -9.99 -17.95 30.18
CA GLU A 113 -9.95 -19.42 30.10
C GLU A 113 -9.00 -20.01 31.17
N ALA A 114 -7.83 -19.41 31.37
CA ALA A 114 -6.89 -19.81 32.42
C ALA A 114 -7.48 -19.71 33.83
N LYS A 115 -8.20 -18.62 34.15
CA LYS A 115 -8.87 -18.44 35.45
C LYS A 115 -9.92 -19.52 35.70
N LYS A 116 -10.78 -19.81 34.71
CA LYS A 116 -11.79 -20.88 34.80
C LYS A 116 -11.17 -22.26 35.02
N ALA A 117 -10.02 -22.54 34.40
CA ALA A 117 -9.28 -23.78 34.60
C ALA A 117 -8.65 -23.90 36.00
N GLU A 118 -8.23 -22.79 36.62
CA GLU A 118 -7.73 -22.78 38.00
C GLU A 118 -8.86 -22.96 39.02
N GLU A 119 -10.01 -22.30 38.82
CA GLU A 119 -11.19 -22.44 39.67
C GLU A 119 -11.75 -23.87 39.66
N ALA A 120 -11.78 -24.53 38.49
CA ALA A 120 -12.17 -25.93 38.38
C ALA A 120 -11.27 -26.87 39.22
N LYS A 121 -9.94 -26.71 39.14
CA LYS A 121 -8.98 -27.51 39.91
C LYS A 121 -9.10 -27.32 41.43
N LYS A 122 -9.52 -26.14 41.88
CA LYS A 122 -9.78 -25.87 43.31
C LYS A 122 -11.02 -26.59 43.85
N GLN A 123 -11.93 -27.04 42.99
CA GLN A 123 -13.12 -27.81 43.43
C GLN A 123 -12.82 -29.31 43.60
N GLU A 124 -11.96 -29.92 42.78
CA GLU A 124 -11.61 -31.35 42.93
C GLU A 124 -10.80 -31.64 44.22
N ASN A 125 -9.91 -30.74 44.63
CA ASN A 125 -9.03 -30.98 45.79
C ASN A 125 -9.75 -30.87 47.16
N SER A 126 -11.06 -30.61 47.18
CA SER A 126 -11.86 -30.44 48.41
C SER A 126 -12.54 -31.73 48.90
N GLN A 127 -12.31 -32.88 48.25
CA GLN A 127 -13.03 -34.13 48.53
C GLN A 127 -12.12 -35.33 48.82
N LYS A 128 -11.08 -35.14 49.66
CA LYS A 128 -10.25 -36.27 50.15
C LYS A 128 -9.73 -36.10 51.59
N ASP A 129 -10.62 -36.04 52.57
CA ASP A 129 -10.27 -36.44 53.94
C ASP A 129 -11.48 -36.95 54.75
N THR A 130 -11.21 -37.76 55.80
CA THR A 130 -12.14 -38.50 56.68
C THR A 130 -12.95 -39.60 55.96
N THR A 131 -13.07 -40.86 56.42
CA THR A 131 -12.96 -41.49 57.76
C THR A 131 -12.46 -42.96 57.65
N SER A 132 -11.95 -43.57 58.73
CA SER A 132 -11.37 -44.93 58.77
C SER A 132 -12.19 -45.97 59.55
N SER A 133 -11.75 -47.26 59.48
CA SER A 133 -12.30 -48.48 60.14
C SER A 133 -13.67 -48.97 59.59
N GLU A 134 -13.94 -50.26 59.36
CA GLU A 134 -13.15 -51.53 59.49
C GLU A 134 -13.97 -52.73 58.88
N SER A 135 -13.61 -54.04 58.85
CA SER A 135 -12.46 -54.86 59.32
C SER A 135 -12.37 -56.22 58.54
N ALA A 136 -11.60 -57.16 59.07
CA ALA A 136 -11.70 -58.63 58.94
C ALA A 136 -11.27 -59.37 57.63
N ALA A 137 -10.00 -59.81 57.63
CA ALA A 137 -9.49 -61.19 57.32
C ALA A 137 -9.97 -61.95 56.05
N THR A 138 -9.12 -62.56 55.20
CA THR A 138 -7.66 -62.90 55.20
C THR A 138 -7.09 -62.73 53.77
N GLY A 139 -5.77 -62.65 53.49
CA GLY A 139 -4.56 -62.88 54.31
C GLY A 139 -3.79 -64.16 53.88
N GLY A 140 -2.54 -64.03 53.38
CA GLY A 140 -1.77 -65.18 52.85
C GLY A 140 -0.31 -64.88 52.45
N THR A 141 0.59 -64.92 53.45
CA THR A 141 1.99 -65.39 53.48
C THR A 141 2.98 -65.15 52.30
N SER A 142 4.22 -64.79 52.69
CA SER A 142 5.48 -64.78 51.92
C SER A 142 5.72 -63.59 50.95
N ILE A 143 6.95 -63.06 50.78
CA ILE A 143 8.23 -63.32 51.49
C ILE A 143 9.11 -62.05 51.55
N GLU A 144 10.24 -62.10 52.27
CA GLU A 144 11.18 -61.00 52.51
C GLU A 144 12.13 -60.71 51.34
N SER A 145 12.64 -59.47 51.28
CA SER A 145 13.98 -59.16 50.76
C SER A 145 14.46 -57.86 51.40
N ASN A 146 15.43 -57.98 52.32
CA ASN A 146 15.96 -56.88 53.11
C ASN A 146 17.30 -56.39 52.54
N THR A 147 17.48 -55.08 52.41
CA THR A 147 18.77 -54.43 52.71
C THR A 147 18.58 -52.92 52.83
N GLU A 148 19.11 -52.36 53.91
CA GLU A 148 19.28 -50.93 54.09
C GLU A 148 20.54 -50.45 53.33
N ASP A 149 20.50 -49.26 52.74
CA ASP A 149 21.67 -48.39 52.69
C ASP A 149 21.23 -46.97 53.05
N ASN A 150 22.10 -46.23 53.72
CA ASN A 150 21.78 -45.00 54.43
C ASN A 150 22.90 -43.98 54.22
N THR A 151 22.70 -43.02 53.31
CA THR A 151 23.55 -41.83 53.21
C THR A 151 22.77 -40.60 52.75
N GLN A 152 22.83 -39.56 53.58
CA GLN A 152 22.28 -38.22 53.34
C GLN A 152 23.06 -37.23 54.22
N PRO A 153 23.23 -35.93 53.85
CA PRO A 153 23.33 -35.30 52.53
C PRO A 153 24.83 -34.93 52.24
N PRO A 154 25.12 -34.04 51.27
CA PRO A 154 25.19 -32.61 51.63
C PRO A 154 24.25 -31.74 50.78
N ALA A 155 23.99 -30.52 51.25
CA ALA A 155 23.03 -29.63 50.61
C ALA A 155 23.52 -29.14 49.24
N SER A 156 22.64 -29.21 48.23
CA SER A 156 22.62 -28.24 47.14
C SER A 156 21.68 -27.12 47.58
N GLU A 157 22.09 -25.87 47.41
CA GLU A 157 21.18 -24.73 47.57
C GLU A 157 20.18 -24.77 46.40
N GLU A 158 18.88 -24.72 46.71
CA GLU A 158 17.85 -24.53 45.67
C GLU A 158 17.91 -23.08 45.21
N GLN A 159 18.68 -22.83 44.15
CA GLN A 159 18.58 -21.58 43.41
C GLN A 159 17.12 -21.44 42.93
N PRO A 160 16.44 -20.31 43.21
CA PRO A 160 15.06 -20.12 42.77
C PRO A 160 14.99 -20.24 41.24
N ALA A 161 13.92 -20.87 40.75
CA ALA A 161 13.65 -20.91 39.32
C ALA A 161 13.62 -19.48 38.78
N PRO A 162 14.20 -19.21 37.59
CA PRO A 162 14.17 -17.87 37.01
C PRO A 162 12.71 -17.43 36.85
N GLU A 163 12.41 -16.29 37.47
CA GLU A 163 11.12 -15.61 37.32
C GLU A 163 10.93 -15.30 35.82
N PRO A 164 9.75 -15.56 35.22
CA PRO A 164 9.56 -15.36 33.79
C PRO A 164 9.75 -13.89 33.45
N GLU A 165 10.83 -13.59 32.71
CA GLU A 165 11.15 -12.23 32.31
C GLU A 165 9.96 -11.60 31.56
N PRO A 166 9.65 -10.32 31.81
CA PRO A 166 8.54 -9.66 31.14
C PRO A 166 8.82 -9.64 29.63
N VAL A 167 7.96 -10.32 28.87
CA VAL A 167 8.10 -10.42 27.41
C VAL A 167 7.87 -9.02 26.84
N ILE A 168 8.95 -8.30 26.58
CA ILE A 168 8.91 -7.02 25.86
C ILE A 168 8.43 -7.36 24.44
N PRO A 169 7.35 -6.74 23.94
CA PRO A 169 7.01 -6.86 22.54
C PRO A 169 8.06 -6.12 21.72
N GLU A 170 9.00 -6.87 21.16
CA GLU A 170 9.75 -6.45 19.97
C GLU A 170 8.74 -5.99 18.91
N ASP A 171 8.98 -4.86 18.25
CA ASP A 171 8.18 -4.41 17.10
C ASP A 171 8.60 -5.22 15.86
N THR A 172 8.17 -6.48 15.80
CA THR A 172 8.51 -7.43 14.73
C THR A 172 7.69 -7.19 13.46
N SER A 173 7.38 -5.93 13.15
CA SER A 173 6.70 -5.53 11.93
C SER A 173 7.67 -5.63 10.76
N LEU A 174 7.45 -6.55 9.82
CA LEU A 174 8.25 -6.65 8.60
C LEU A 174 7.87 -5.51 7.65
N TYR A 175 8.84 -4.88 6.98
CA TYR A 175 8.58 -3.80 6.02
C TYR A 175 9.25 -4.04 4.68
N CYS A 176 8.53 -3.70 3.61
CA CYS A 176 9.10 -3.51 2.28
C CYS A 176 8.89 -2.06 1.82
N THR A 177 9.53 -1.68 0.71
CA THR A 177 9.22 -0.44 0.00
C THR A 177 8.71 -0.76 -1.41
N ILE A 178 7.76 0.03 -1.90
CA ILE A 178 7.20 -0.11 -3.24
C ILE A 178 7.16 1.23 -3.99
N GLU A 179 7.40 1.17 -5.30
CA GLU A 179 7.29 2.28 -6.24
C GLU A 179 6.66 1.79 -7.57
N ILE A 180 5.91 2.63 -8.27
CA ILE A 180 5.27 2.33 -9.55
C ILE A 180 5.57 3.47 -10.55
N ARG A 181 6.29 3.15 -11.64
CA ARG A 181 6.79 4.15 -12.62
C ARG A 181 6.55 3.74 -14.08
N CYS A 182 6.41 4.72 -14.96
CA CYS A 182 6.12 4.55 -16.39
C CYS A 182 6.97 5.47 -17.28
N ASP A 183 8.19 5.80 -16.86
CA ASP A 183 9.06 6.81 -17.52
C ASP A 183 9.33 6.52 -18.99
N THR A 184 9.47 5.24 -19.34
CA THR A 184 9.68 4.77 -20.72
C THR A 184 8.61 5.29 -21.68
N ILE A 185 7.38 5.48 -21.20
CA ILE A 185 6.28 6.02 -22.00
C ILE A 185 6.56 7.49 -22.38
N LEU A 186 7.26 8.28 -21.58
CA LEU A 186 7.60 9.68 -21.90
C LEU A 186 8.47 9.78 -23.16
N ASP A 187 9.46 8.89 -23.30
CA ASP A 187 10.29 8.78 -24.51
C ASP A 187 9.56 8.08 -25.69
N ASN A 188 8.45 7.37 -25.41
CA ASN A 188 7.69 6.58 -26.38
C ASN A 188 6.26 7.10 -26.63
N MET A 189 5.94 8.35 -26.25
CA MET A 189 4.58 8.94 -26.34
C MET A 189 3.94 8.87 -27.74
N GLY A 190 4.74 8.75 -28.81
CA GLY A 190 4.26 8.58 -30.19
C GLY A 190 3.69 7.19 -30.49
N ASN A 191 3.98 6.19 -29.66
CA ASN A 191 3.43 4.83 -29.73
C ASN A 191 2.26 4.61 -28.74
N LEU A 192 2.01 5.57 -27.85
CA LEU A 192 1.00 5.44 -26.80
C LEU A 192 -0.43 5.42 -27.39
N THR A 193 -1.28 4.50 -26.94
CA THR A 193 -2.70 4.43 -27.29
C THR A 193 -3.39 5.79 -27.10
N GLU A 194 -4.10 6.25 -28.14
CA GLU A 194 -4.77 7.56 -28.15
C GLU A 194 -5.75 7.73 -26.96
N GLY A 195 -5.62 8.83 -26.21
CA GLY A 195 -6.44 9.12 -25.04
C GLY A 195 -5.87 8.58 -23.72
N LYS A 196 -4.74 7.85 -23.74
CA LYS A 196 -4.04 7.45 -22.50
C LYS A 196 -3.14 8.53 -21.92
N GLU A 197 -2.89 9.64 -22.61
CA GLU A 197 -1.90 10.64 -22.15
C GLU A 197 -2.21 11.24 -20.77
N GLY A 198 -3.49 11.28 -20.36
CA GLY A 198 -3.90 11.75 -19.03
C GLY A 198 -3.54 10.81 -17.86
N TYR A 199 -3.02 9.62 -18.15
CA TYR A 199 -2.58 8.64 -17.15
C TYR A 199 -1.05 8.55 -17.01
N VAL A 200 -0.29 9.31 -17.81
CA VAL A 200 1.18 9.36 -17.76
C VAL A 200 1.61 10.64 -17.02
N PRO A 201 2.13 10.56 -15.79
CA PRO A 201 2.66 11.73 -15.08
C PRO A 201 3.91 12.28 -15.79
N GLU A 202 4.12 13.59 -15.80
CA GLU A 202 5.32 14.23 -16.36
C GLU A 202 6.60 13.81 -15.60
N SER A 203 6.45 13.47 -14.32
CA SER A 203 7.50 12.86 -13.49
C SER A 203 7.71 11.36 -13.71
N GLY A 204 6.93 10.71 -14.59
CA GLY A 204 6.92 9.26 -14.80
C GLY A 204 6.45 8.43 -13.59
N THR A 205 6.05 9.07 -12.49
CA THR A 205 5.86 8.40 -11.19
C THR A 205 4.38 8.32 -10.82
N ILE A 206 3.82 7.11 -10.87
CA ILE A 206 2.40 6.81 -10.59
C ILE A 206 2.17 6.63 -9.07
N LEU A 207 3.15 6.01 -8.41
CA LEU A 207 3.31 5.93 -6.96
C LEU A 207 4.80 6.07 -6.67
N GLY A 208 5.19 7.12 -5.94
CA GLY A 208 6.57 7.30 -5.46
C GLY A 208 6.86 6.41 -4.25
N THR A 209 8.15 6.14 -4.02
CA THR A 209 8.64 5.17 -3.02
C THR A 209 7.90 5.30 -1.68
N SER A 210 7.24 4.22 -1.27
CA SER A 210 6.39 4.16 -0.08
C SER A 210 6.73 2.92 0.74
N ALA A 211 6.84 3.04 2.06
CA ALA A 211 7.03 1.92 2.97
C ALA A 211 5.69 1.25 3.31
N VAL A 212 5.68 -0.08 3.39
CA VAL A 212 4.48 -0.90 3.60
C VAL A 212 4.83 -2.03 4.57
N ALA A 213 4.06 -2.18 5.65
CA ALA A 213 4.22 -3.30 6.57
C ALA A 213 3.63 -4.57 5.93
N PHE A 214 4.19 -5.75 6.19
CA PHE A 214 3.65 -7.01 5.70
C PHE A 214 3.83 -8.15 6.72
N THR A 215 3.17 -9.27 6.47
CA THR A 215 3.19 -10.48 7.31
C THR A 215 3.90 -11.64 6.61
N GLU A 216 4.51 -12.55 7.38
CA GLU A 216 5.28 -13.68 6.84
C GLU A 216 4.42 -14.54 5.89
N GLY A 217 4.83 -14.62 4.61
CA GLY A 217 4.08 -15.28 3.54
C GLY A 217 3.21 -14.38 2.66
N GLU A 218 3.20 -13.05 2.87
CA GLU A 218 2.73 -12.11 1.85
C GLU A 218 3.72 -12.02 0.67
N THR A 219 3.17 -11.85 -0.53
CA THR A 219 3.95 -11.78 -1.77
C THR A 219 4.00 -10.36 -2.36
N VAL A 220 4.88 -10.17 -3.35
CA VAL A 220 4.93 -8.92 -4.15
C VAL A 220 3.57 -8.57 -4.78
N PHE A 221 2.75 -9.58 -5.12
CA PHE A 221 1.38 -9.36 -5.60
C PHE A 221 0.46 -8.76 -4.52
N ASP A 222 0.49 -9.30 -3.30
CA ASP A 222 -0.42 -8.90 -2.22
C ASP A 222 -0.15 -7.44 -1.78
N VAL A 223 1.13 -7.06 -1.71
CA VAL A 223 1.54 -5.67 -1.47
C VAL A 223 1.13 -4.76 -2.64
N LEU A 224 1.29 -5.16 -3.91
CA LEU A 224 0.80 -4.36 -5.04
C LEU A 224 -0.71 -4.13 -4.95
N GLN A 225 -1.49 -5.19 -4.74
CA GLN A 225 -2.95 -5.09 -4.63
C GLN A 225 -3.37 -4.15 -3.50
N ARG A 226 -2.88 -4.41 -2.27
CA ARG A 226 -3.19 -3.61 -1.08
C ARG A 226 -2.84 -2.13 -1.25
N VAL A 227 -1.72 -1.83 -1.91
CA VAL A 227 -1.26 -0.45 -2.12
C VAL A 227 -2.07 0.26 -3.22
N CYS A 228 -2.39 -0.43 -4.32
CA CYS A 228 -3.26 0.11 -5.35
C CYS A 228 -4.66 0.41 -4.80
N ASP A 229 -5.29 -0.54 -4.10
CA ASP A 229 -6.59 -0.37 -3.43
C ASP A 229 -6.57 0.77 -2.41
N SER A 230 -5.51 0.85 -1.58
CA SER A 230 -5.38 1.89 -0.54
C SER A 230 -5.17 3.29 -1.12
N THR A 231 -4.56 3.42 -2.30
CA THR A 231 -4.24 4.72 -2.92
C THR A 231 -5.19 5.12 -4.06
N GLY A 232 -6.15 4.25 -4.41
CA GLY A 232 -7.09 4.48 -5.52
C GLY A 232 -6.44 4.37 -6.91
N ILE A 233 -5.28 3.71 -7.01
CA ILE A 233 -4.64 3.41 -8.30
C ILE A 233 -5.37 2.20 -8.88
N GLN A 234 -5.91 2.32 -10.09
CA GLN A 234 -6.53 1.18 -10.78
C GLN A 234 -5.49 0.11 -11.09
N LEU A 235 -5.87 -1.16 -10.90
CA LEU A 235 -5.06 -2.34 -11.14
C LEU A 235 -5.93 -3.38 -11.87
N GLU A 236 -5.37 -4.03 -12.89
CA GLU A 236 -6.04 -5.10 -13.64
C GLU A 236 -5.06 -6.24 -13.90
N TYR A 237 -5.54 -7.47 -13.66
CA TYR A 237 -4.71 -8.66 -13.58
C TYR A 237 -5.57 -9.91 -13.81
N SER A 238 -4.95 -10.95 -14.35
CA SER A 238 -5.59 -12.26 -14.55
C SER A 238 -4.77 -13.40 -14.00
N TRP A 239 -5.44 -14.45 -13.55
CA TRP A 239 -4.77 -15.67 -13.10
C TRP A 239 -4.25 -16.46 -14.31
N THR A 240 -2.97 -16.83 -14.30
CA THR A 240 -2.34 -17.60 -15.40
C THR A 240 -1.98 -19.01 -14.93
N PRO A 241 -2.83 -20.04 -15.16
CA PRO A 241 -2.63 -21.40 -14.65
C PRO A 241 -1.36 -22.11 -15.14
N MET A 242 -0.70 -21.59 -16.17
CA MET A 242 0.57 -22.13 -16.69
C MET A 242 1.77 -21.72 -15.83
N TYR A 243 1.65 -20.65 -15.04
CA TYR A 243 2.73 -20.09 -14.21
C TYR A 243 2.37 -20.00 -12.72
N ASP A 244 1.18 -20.48 -12.32
CA ASP A 244 0.67 -20.50 -10.94
C ASP A 244 0.75 -19.12 -10.24
N SER A 245 0.52 -18.06 -11.00
CA SER A 245 0.62 -16.66 -10.56
C SER A 245 -0.39 -15.78 -11.28
N TYR A 246 -0.69 -14.62 -10.69
CA TYR A 246 -1.30 -13.52 -11.42
C TYR A 246 -0.32 -12.89 -12.41
N TYR A 247 -0.85 -12.47 -13.55
CA TYR A 247 -0.21 -11.60 -14.55
C TYR A 247 -0.84 -10.21 -14.45
N ILE A 248 -0.03 -9.15 -14.49
CA ILE A 248 -0.51 -7.77 -14.37
C ILE A 248 -0.73 -7.18 -15.77
N GLU A 249 -2.00 -7.04 -16.13
CA GLU A 249 -2.44 -6.56 -17.44
C GLU A 249 -2.41 -5.03 -17.52
N GLY A 250 -2.64 -4.33 -16.40
CA GLY A 250 -2.57 -2.87 -16.35
C GLY A 250 -2.49 -2.27 -14.95
N ILE A 251 -1.88 -1.08 -14.85
CA ILE A 251 -1.81 -0.26 -13.64
C ILE A 251 -2.06 1.20 -14.04
N ASN A 252 -2.87 1.94 -13.28
CA ASN A 252 -3.25 3.33 -13.53
C ASN A 252 -3.83 3.54 -14.95
N HIS A 253 -4.62 2.59 -15.45
CA HIS A 253 -5.19 2.54 -16.80
C HIS A 253 -4.17 2.49 -17.97
N LEU A 254 -2.89 2.23 -17.69
CA LEU A 254 -1.85 1.91 -18.66
C LEU A 254 -1.66 0.39 -18.69
N TYR A 255 -1.81 -0.22 -19.85
CA TYR A 255 -1.91 -1.67 -20.03
C TYR A 255 -0.73 -2.26 -20.80
N GLU A 256 -0.61 -3.59 -20.81
CA GLU A 256 0.15 -4.27 -21.86
C GLU A 256 -0.27 -3.79 -23.25
N PHE A 257 0.72 -3.72 -24.15
CA PHE A 257 0.60 -3.26 -25.53
C PHE A 257 0.18 -1.79 -25.76
N ASP A 258 -0.08 -0.99 -24.71
CA ASP A 258 -0.41 0.45 -24.86
C ASP A 258 0.72 1.28 -25.50
N CYS A 259 1.95 0.79 -25.57
CA CYS A 259 3.05 1.39 -26.36
C CYS A 259 3.59 0.47 -27.47
N GLY A 260 2.80 -0.53 -27.90
CA GLY A 260 3.16 -1.51 -28.94
C GLY A 260 3.47 -2.90 -28.40
N ASN A 261 3.61 -3.88 -29.30
CA ASN A 261 3.52 -5.32 -28.99
C ASN A 261 4.57 -5.91 -28.00
N GLU A 262 5.59 -5.16 -27.60
CA GLU A 262 6.61 -5.56 -26.61
C GLU A 262 6.51 -4.78 -25.29
N SER A 263 5.43 -3.99 -25.12
CA SER A 263 5.21 -3.12 -23.96
C SER A 263 4.26 -3.71 -22.92
N GLY A 264 4.47 -3.35 -21.65
CA GLY A 264 3.70 -3.88 -20.52
C GLY A 264 4.41 -3.71 -19.17
N TRP A 265 3.90 -4.38 -18.14
CA TRP A 265 4.37 -4.23 -16.77
C TRP A 265 5.43 -5.26 -16.37
N MET A 266 6.51 -4.78 -15.74
CA MET A 266 7.54 -5.59 -15.12
C MET A 266 7.72 -5.19 -13.65
N TYR A 267 8.17 -6.15 -12.84
CA TYR A 267 8.59 -5.89 -11.46
C TYR A 267 10.04 -6.29 -11.24
N LYS A 268 10.70 -5.58 -10.33
CA LYS A 268 12.02 -5.91 -9.81
C LYS A 268 12.03 -5.80 -8.30
N VAL A 269 12.76 -6.68 -7.63
CA VAL A 269 13.00 -6.65 -6.19
C VAL A 269 14.50 -6.49 -5.95
N ASN A 270 14.89 -5.51 -5.13
CA ASN A 270 16.29 -5.16 -4.84
C ASN A 270 17.12 -4.88 -6.11
N GLY A 271 16.47 -4.36 -7.16
CA GLY A 271 17.08 -4.06 -8.46
C GLY A 271 17.20 -5.25 -9.43
N TRP A 272 16.88 -6.47 -9.00
CA TRP A 272 16.84 -7.67 -9.85
C TRP A 272 15.43 -7.94 -10.37
N PHE A 273 15.30 -8.28 -11.66
CA PHE A 273 14.05 -8.73 -12.28
C PHE A 273 13.88 -10.25 -12.11
N PRO A 274 12.90 -10.73 -11.31
CA PRO A 274 12.67 -12.17 -11.19
C PRO A 274 12.11 -12.76 -12.48
N ASN A 275 12.46 -14.01 -12.77
CA ASN A 275 12.00 -14.75 -13.96
C ASN A 275 10.76 -15.63 -13.68
N TYR A 276 9.99 -15.27 -12.67
CA TYR A 276 8.75 -15.92 -12.24
C TYR A 276 7.72 -14.89 -11.78
N GLY A 277 6.45 -15.30 -11.64
CA GLY A 277 5.35 -14.40 -11.36
C GLY A 277 5.37 -13.77 -9.96
N CYS A 278 4.81 -12.56 -9.84
CA CYS A 278 4.83 -11.78 -8.59
C CYS A 278 4.07 -12.43 -7.42
N SER A 279 3.17 -13.39 -7.69
CA SER A 279 2.47 -14.20 -6.68
C SER A 279 3.30 -15.40 -6.18
N SER A 280 4.55 -15.54 -6.64
CA SER A 280 5.49 -16.59 -6.21
C SER A 280 6.77 -16.00 -5.60
N TYR A 281 6.78 -14.69 -5.29
CA TYR A 281 7.86 -14.02 -4.58
C TYR A 281 7.40 -13.77 -3.13
N ASP A 282 7.81 -14.62 -2.20
CA ASP A 282 7.66 -14.40 -0.76
C ASP A 282 8.54 -13.22 -0.31
N LEU A 283 7.95 -12.24 0.37
CA LEU A 283 8.66 -11.01 0.75
C LEU A 283 9.61 -11.19 1.94
N GLN A 284 10.72 -10.45 1.91
CA GLN A 284 11.71 -10.36 2.99
C GLN A 284 11.79 -8.93 3.54
N ASP A 285 12.16 -8.81 4.82
CA ASP A 285 12.29 -7.52 5.48
C ASP A 285 13.39 -6.66 4.83
N GLY A 286 13.05 -5.41 4.52
CA GLY A 286 13.89 -4.46 3.78
C GLY A 286 13.77 -4.55 2.25
N ASP A 287 12.94 -5.42 1.68
CA ASP A 287 12.81 -5.56 0.22
C ASP A 287 12.38 -4.26 -0.47
N THR A 288 13.02 -3.97 -1.61
CA THR A 288 12.75 -2.80 -2.45
C THR A 288 12.09 -3.23 -3.76
N ILE A 289 10.77 -3.13 -3.83
CA ILE A 289 9.93 -3.45 -4.98
C ILE A 289 9.83 -2.23 -5.90
N VAL A 290 10.04 -2.41 -7.20
CA VAL A 290 9.70 -1.39 -8.20
C VAL A 290 8.92 -2.03 -9.34
N TRP A 291 7.72 -1.54 -9.58
CA TRP A 291 6.96 -1.80 -10.80
C TRP A 291 7.32 -0.75 -11.85
N CYS A 292 7.70 -1.20 -13.04
CA CYS A 292 8.11 -0.35 -14.14
C CYS A 292 7.52 -0.82 -15.47
N TYR A 293 7.05 0.13 -16.25
CA TYR A 293 6.56 -0.12 -17.61
C TYR A 293 7.74 -0.28 -18.58
N THR A 294 7.74 -1.34 -19.41
CA THR A 294 8.63 -1.49 -20.58
C THR A 294 7.89 -1.01 -21.82
N CYS A 295 8.59 -0.34 -22.74
CA CYS A 295 8.06 -0.04 -24.08
C CYS A 295 8.69 -0.92 -25.17
N ASN A 296 9.93 -1.39 -24.98
CA ASN A 296 10.73 -2.03 -26.02
C ASN A 296 11.54 -3.22 -25.51
N GLY A 297 11.69 -4.27 -26.34
CA GLY A 297 12.66 -5.34 -26.13
C GLY A 297 12.38 -6.19 -24.89
N LEU A 298 11.11 -6.32 -24.47
CA LEU A 298 10.66 -7.10 -23.31
C LEU A 298 11.44 -6.76 -22.02
N GLY A 299 11.67 -5.45 -21.79
CA GLY A 299 12.34 -4.93 -20.61
C GLY A 299 13.74 -4.36 -20.83
N ALA A 300 14.28 -4.40 -22.05
CA ALA A 300 15.62 -3.91 -22.35
C ALA A 300 15.81 -2.40 -22.03
N ASP A 301 14.74 -1.61 -22.09
CA ASP A 301 14.73 -0.18 -21.75
C ASP A 301 14.71 0.09 -20.22
N VAL A 302 14.10 -0.78 -19.42
CA VAL A 302 14.10 -0.71 -17.94
C VAL A 302 15.26 -1.47 -17.27
N GLY A 303 16.14 -2.11 -18.06
CA GLY A 303 17.33 -2.84 -17.60
C GLY A 303 17.17 -4.36 -17.45
N GLY A 304 16.09 -4.93 -17.97
CA GLY A 304 15.89 -6.38 -18.12
C GLY A 304 16.61 -6.96 -19.34
N GLY A 305 16.27 -8.20 -19.70
CA GLY A 305 16.78 -8.86 -20.93
C GLY A 305 17.99 -9.79 -20.76
N ASN A 306 18.52 -9.96 -19.55
CA ASN A 306 19.51 -10.99 -19.20
C ASN A 306 18.82 -12.20 -18.54
N PHE A 307 17.90 -12.85 -19.27
CA PHE A 307 17.12 -14.01 -18.83
C PHE A 307 17.66 -15.32 -19.43
#